data_AF-A0A1A2X9H3-F1
#
_entry.id   AF-A0A1A2X9H3-F1
#
_cell.length_a   1.000
_cell.length_b   1.000
_cell.length_c   1.000
_cell.angle_alpha   90.00
_cell.angle_beta   90.00
_cell.angle_gamma   90.00
#
_symmetry.space_group_name_H-M   'P 1'
#
loop_
_entity.id
_entity.type
_entity.pdbx_description
1 polymer ?
#
loop_
_entity_poly.entity_id
_entity_poly.type
_entity_poly.pdbx_seq_one_letter_code
_entity_poly.pdbx_strand_id
1 'polypeptide(L)'
;MTTDPASGPVTDTGPPRAVMIAAVALAVAAIGVILAIAATRQAPPQPVTVAAFPAPQANSAACHALADALPQRLGDYQRAQLAQPAPDGAAAWRTSPDSQPVVLRCGLDRPAEFVVGSPIQVVDRVQWFEVTAGQQSAGEAGRATWYTVDRPVYVALTLPAGSGPTPIQQLSEAIDHTMAAVPIDPAPAR
;
A
#
# COMPACT_ATOMS: atom_id res chain seq x y z
N MET A 1 25.52 -64.49 56.24
CA MET A 1 24.47 -64.03 55.30
C MET A 1 23.79 -62.85 55.97
N THR A 2 23.78 -61.61 55.50
CA THR A 2 24.28 -60.96 54.29
C THR A 2 24.25 -59.44 54.60
N THR A 3 25.16 -58.68 53.98
CA THR A 3 25.17 -57.22 53.67
C THR A 3 23.75 -56.63 53.49
N ASP A 4 23.40 -55.34 53.60
CA ASP A 4 23.98 -53.97 53.51
C ASP A 4 22.78 -53.02 53.87
N PRO A 5 22.79 -51.66 53.75
CA PRO A 5 23.89 -50.71 53.62
C PRO A 5 23.85 -49.53 54.63
N ALA A 6 25.00 -48.91 54.84
CA ALA A 6 25.09 -47.58 55.43
C ALA A 6 24.81 -46.52 54.35
N SER A 7 23.72 -45.77 54.50
CA SER A 7 23.45 -44.55 53.73
C SER A 7 23.69 -43.34 54.64
N GLY A 8 24.71 -42.53 54.33
CA GLY A 8 24.95 -41.25 54.99
C GLY A 8 23.93 -40.19 54.57
N PRO A 9 23.72 -39.13 55.37
CA PRO A 9 22.77 -38.08 55.05
C PRO A 9 23.30 -37.23 53.90
N VAL A 10 22.63 -37.28 52.75
CA VAL A 10 22.84 -36.32 51.66
C VAL A 10 22.18 -35.00 52.08
N THR A 11 22.97 -34.03 52.56
CA THR A 11 22.48 -32.66 52.76
C THR A 11 22.41 -31.98 51.40
N ASP A 12 21.23 -32.03 50.79
CA ASP A 12 20.92 -31.27 49.60
C ASP A 12 20.91 -29.77 49.94
N THR A 13 22.03 -29.10 49.68
CA THR A 13 22.22 -27.68 49.98
C THR A 13 21.69 -26.89 48.79
N GLY A 14 20.41 -26.54 48.83
CA GLY A 14 19.77 -25.74 47.78
C GLY A 14 20.50 -24.41 47.51
N PRO A 15 20.33 -23.81 46.33
CA PRO A 15 21.03 -22.59 45.95
C PRO A 15 20.82 -21.46 46.98
N PRO A 16 21.86 -20.68 47.32
CA PRO A 16 21.75 -19.62 48.32
C PRO A 16 20.68 -18.59 47.89
N ARG A 17 19.92 -18.08 48.86
CA ARG A 17 18.78 -17.16 48.62
C ARG A 17 19.16 -15.94 47.76
N ALA A 18 20.39 -15.45 47.90
CA ALA A 18 20.92 -14.35 47.08
C ALA A 18 20.98 -14.71 45.58
N VAL A 19 21.35 -15.94 45.23
CA VAL A 19 21.37 -16.44 43.85
C VAL A 19 19.95 -16.59 43.31
N MET A 20 19.02 -17.07 44.14
CA MET A 20 17.60 -17.14 43.77
C MET A 20 17.01 -15.75 43.48
N ILE A 21 17.30 -14.77 44.34
CA ILE A 21 16.81 -13.38 44.17
C ILE A 21 17.42 -12.76 42.91
N ALA A 22 18.74 -12.91 42.70
CA ALA A 22 19.41 -12.41 41.51
C ALA A 22 18.85 -13.03 40.23
N ALA A 23 18.62 -14.35 40.22
CA ALA A 23 18.03 -15.05 39.08
C ALA A 23 16.61 -14.56 38.77
N VAL A 24 15.76 -14.38 39.80
CA VAL A 24 14.41 -13.85 39.63
C VAL A 24 14.43 -12.41 39.10
N ALA A 25 15.29 -11.54 39.64
CA ALA A 25 15.42 -10.17 39.17
C ALA A 25 15.85 -10.10 37.69
N LEU A 26 16.82 -10.94 37.29
CA LEU A 26 17.27 -11.05 35.91
C LEU A 26 16.16 -11.54 34.97
N ALA A 27 15.38 -12.54 35.41
CA ALA A 27 14.25 -13.05 34.65
C ALA A 27 13.17 -11.98 34.44
N VAL A 28 12.81 -11.24 35.49
CA VAL A 28 11.82 -10.15 35.40
C VAL A 28 12.32 -9.02 34.49
N ALA A 29 13.60 -8.64 34.61
CA ALA A 29 14.19 -7.63 33.73
C ALA A 29 14.18 -8.06 32.26
N ALA A 30 14.55 -9.32 31.97
CA ALA A 30 14.53 -9.86 30.62
C ALA A 30 13.11 -9.89 30.04
N ILE A 31 12.11 -10.32 30.82
CA ILE A 31 10.70 -10.29 30.40
C ILE A 31 10.25 -8.85 30.14
N GLY A 32 10.60 -7.91 31.01
CA GLY A 32 10.28 -6.50 30.84
C GLY A 32 10.86 -5.93 29.53
N VAL A 33 12.12 -6.24 29.22
CA VAL A 33 12.75 -5.83 27.95
C VAL A 33 12.08 -6.48 26.74
N ILE A 34 11.77 -7.78 26.80
CA ILE A 34 11.08 -8.49 25.70
C ILE A 34 9.70 -7.88 25.46
N LEU A 35 8.94 -7.60 26.52
CA LEU A 35 7.61 -6.99 26.41
C LEU A 35 7.68 -5.55 25.88
N ALA A 36 8.68 -4.77 26.29
CA ALA A 36 8.91 -3.43 25.74
C ALA A 36 9.22 -3.49 24.24
N ILE A 37 10.10 -4.41 23.81
CA ILE A 37 10.42 -4.62 22.40
C ILE A 37 9.16 -5.09 21.65
N ALA A 38 8.40 -6.04 22.18
CA ALA A 38 7.18 -6.54 21.57
C ALA A 38 6.12 -5.44 21.42
N ALA A 39 5.93 -4.59 22.44
CA ALA A 39 5.01 -3.47 22.39
C ALA A 39 5.42 -2.41 21.35
N THR A 40 6.71 -2.28 21.06
CA THR A 40 7.21 -1.38 20.00
C THR A 40 7.20 -2.00 18.61
N ARG A 41 7.02 -3.33 18.47
CA ARG A 41 6.90 -3.99 17.18
C ARG A 41 5.49 -3.87 16.64
N GLN A 42 5.28 -2.90 15.76
CA GLN A 42 4.05 -2.82 14.97
C GLN A 42 4.02 -3.99 13.98
N ALA A 43 2.89 -4.70 13.93
CA ALA A 43 2.66 -5.72 12.90
C ALA A 43 2.79 -5.08 11.51
N PRO A 44 3.37 -5.77 10.51
CA PRO A 44 3.45 -5.24 9.16
C PRO A 44 2.05 -4.83 8.69
N PRO A 45 1.91 -3.63 8.08
CA PRO A 45 0.63 -3.21 7.53
C PRO A 45 0.10 -4.27 6.55
N GLN A 46 -1.17 -4.67 6.69
CA GLN A 46 -1.80 -5.60 5.75
C GLN A 46 -1.65 -5.10 4.30
N PRO A 47 -1.19 -5.93 3.36
CA PRO A 47 -1.04 -5.53 1.96
C PRO A 47 -2.37 -5.17 1.31
N VAL A 48 -2.35 -4.21 0.39
CA VAL A 48 -3.52 -3.80 -0.40
C VAL A 48 -3.69 -4.74 -1.58
N THR A 49 -4.85 -5.39 -1.68
CA THR A 49 -5.22 -6.17 -2.86
C THR A 49 -5.73 -5.25 -3.95
N VAL A 50 -5.09 -5.30 -5.12
CA VAL A 50 -5.50 -4.56 -6.31
C VAL A 50 -5.94 -5.59 -7.35
N ALA A 51 -7.20 -5.51 -7.78
CA ALA A 51 -7.69 -6.37 -8.85
C ALA A 51 -6.86 -6.14 -10.13
N ALA A 52 -6.45 -7.23 -10.76
CA ALA A 52 -5.78 -7.20 -12.05
C ALA A 52 -6.74 -6.67 -13.11
N PHE A 53 -6.26 -5.77 -13.94
CA PHE A 53 -6.97 -5.22 -15.09
C PHE A 53 -5.97 -5.14 -16.25
N PRO A 54 -6.38 -5.37 -17.52
CA PRO A 54 -5.45 -5.31 -18.65
C PRO A 54 -4.66 -4.00 -18.68
N ALA A 55 -3.33 -4.14 -18.62
CA ALA A 55 -2.37 -3.04 -18.63
C ALA A 55 -1.20 -3.39 -19.56
N PRO A 56 -1.42 -3.47 -20.89
CA PRO A 56 -0.41 -3.94 -21.84
C PRO A 56 0.85 -3.07 -21.87
N GLN A 57 0.76 -1.81 -21.42
CA GLN A 57 1.88 -0.86 -21.39
C GLN A 57 2.46 -0.65 -19.98
N ALA A 58 2.10 -1.48 -18.99
CA ALA A 58 2.54 -1.33 -17.60
C ALA A 58 4.07 -1.36 -17.43
N ASN A 59 4.78 -2.08 -18.31
CA ASN A 59 6.25 -2.19 -18.33
C ASN A 59 6.91 -1.24 -19.35
N SER A 60 6.20 -0.19 -19.77
CA SER A 60 6.75 0.84 -20.64
C SER A 60 7.74 1.74 -19.88
N ALA A 61 8.66 2.39 -20.60
CA ALA A 61 9.58 3.36 -20.02
C ALA A 61 8.86 4.51 -19.30
N ALA A 62 7.70 4.95 -19.81
CA ALA A 62 6.88 5.98 -19.18
C ALA A 62 6.35 5.52 -17.81
N CYS A 63 5.82 4.28 -17.73
CA CYS A 63 5.33 3.76 -16.46
C CYS A 63 6.44 3.49 -15.44
N HIS A 64 7.63 3.05 -15.87
CA HIS A 64 8.78 2.94 -14.99
C HIS A 64 9.22 4.30 -14.45
N ALA A 65 9.34 5.32 -15.32
CA ALA A 65 9.69 6.67 -14.90
C ALA A 65 8.68 7.25 -13.89
N LEU A 66 7.38 7.05 -14.13
CA LEU A 66 6.35 7.45 -13.18
C LEU A 66 6.52 6.69 -11.85
N ALA A 67 6.65 5.37 -11.89
CA ALA A 67 6.78 4.53 -10.68
C ALA A 67 7.93 4.99 -9.78
N ASP A 68 9.07 5.36 -10.37
CA ASP A 68 10.24 5.88 -9.67
C ASP A 68 10.00 7.28 -9.06
N ALA A 69 9.19 8.11 -9.71
CA ALA A 69 8.86 9.46 -9.24
C ALA A 69 7.67 9.53 -8.28
N LEU A 70 6.88 8.45 -8.16
CA LEU A 70 5.67 8.48 -7.36
C LEU A 70 5.99 8.80 -5.88
N PRO A 71 5.23 9.69 -5.22
CA PRO A 71 5.55 10.13 -3.87
C PRO A 71 5.26 9.06 -2.81
N GLN A 72 5.97 9.14 -1.68
CA GLN A 72 5.69 8.26 -0.53
C GLN A 72 4.40 8.64 0.23
N ARG A 73 3.95 9.89 0.07
CA ARG A 73 2.74 10.43 0.70
C ARG A 73 1.89 11.18 -0.30
N LEU A 74 0.58 11.09 -0.12
CA LEU A 74 -0.43 11.87 -0.83
C LEU A 74 -1.33 12.55 0.20
N GLY A 75 -0.95 13.75 0.65
CA GLY A 75 -1.53 14.34 1.87
C GLY A 75 -1.38 13.40 3.07
N ASP A 76 -2.51 13.00 3.67
CA ASP A 76 -2.56 12.06 4.81
C ASP A 76 -2.43 10.57 4.40
N TYR A 77 -2.47 10.27 3.10
CA TYR A 77 -2.31 8.91 2.61
C TYR A 77 -0.83 8.53 2.56
N GLN A 78 -0.47 7.40 3.18
CA GLN A 78 0.87 6.84 3.13
C GLN A 78 0.93 5.68 2.12
N ARG A 79 2.03 5.57 1.37
CA ARG A 79 2.23 4.46 0.43
C ARG A 79 2.08 3.11 1.15
N ALA A 80 1.29 2.23 0.56
CA ALA A 80 1.01 0.90 1.06
C ALA A 80 1.69 -0.17 0.19
N GLN A 81 2.05 -1.29 0.80
CA GLN A 81 2.51 -2.46 0.05
C GLN A 81 1.34 -3.13 -0.66
N LEU A 82 1.56 -3.60 -1.88
CA LEU A 82 0.58 -4.38 -2.62
C LEU A 82 0.68 -5.86 -2.25
N ALA A 83 -0.46 -6.54 -2.22
CA ALA A 83 -0.52 -7.99 -2.08
C ALA A 83 0.14 -8.65 -3.29
N GLN A 84 0.83 -9.77 -3.07
CA GLN A 84 1.47 -10.53 -4.13
C GLN A 84 0.50 -11.57 -4.75
N PRO A 85 0.53 -11.77 -6.08
CA PRO A 85 1.33 -11.04 -7.07
C PRO A 85 0.81 -9.62 -7.31
N ALA A 86 1.70 -8.64 -7.21
CA ALA A 86 1.34 -7.24 -7.45
C ALA A 86 1.19 -6.98 -8.97
N PRO A 87 0.11 -6.32 -9.43
CA PRO A 87 0.01 -5.91 -10.82
C PRO A 87 1.13 -4.93 -11.20
N ASP A 88 1.74 -5.13 -12.38
CA ASP A 88 2.74 -4.21 -12.92
C ASP A 88 2.14 -2.80 -13.06
N GLY A 89 2.96 -1.77 -12.83
CA GLY A 89 2.52 -0.38 -12.96
C GLY A 89 1.47 0.07 -11.93
N ALA A 90 1.20 -0.72 -10.88
CA ALA A 90 0.26 -0.36 -9.82
C ALA A 90 0.95 0.21 -8.57
N ALA A 91 0.29 1.14 -7.91
CA ALA A 91 0.67 1.66 -6.60
C ALA A 91 -0.59 1.96 -5.76
N ALA A 92 -0.45 1.90 -4.43
CA ALA A 92 -1.54 2.22 -3.53
C ALA A 92 -1.08 3.05 -2.34
N TRP A 93 -1.99 3.87 -1.81
CA TRP A 93 -1.81 4.63 -0.58
C TRP A 93 -3.06 4.51 0.29
N ARG A 94 -2.89 4.58 1.61
CA ARG A 94 -3.98 4.47 2.59
C ARG A 94 -3.72 5.36 3.80
N THR A 95 -4.78 5.79 4.48
CA THR A 95 -4.66 6.59 5.71
C THR A 95 -4.57 5.69 6.95
N SER A 96 -5.20 4.52 6.92
CA SER A 96 -5.17 3.50 7.98
C SER A 96 -5.29 2.08 7.41
N PRO A 97 -5.03 1.02 8.22
CA PRO A 97 -5.11 -0.37 7.75
C PRO A 97 -6.43 -0.78 7.10
N ASP A 98 -7.54 -0.31 7.63
CA ASP A 98 -8.89 -0.66 7.19
C ASP A 98 -9.52 0.40 6.27
N SER A 99 -8.76 1.45 5.92
CA SER A 99 -9.24 2.50 5.01
C SER A 99 -9.25 2.06 3.57
N GLN A 100 -10.22 2.57 2.80
CA GLN A 100 -10.21 2.40 1.36
C GLN A 100 -8.97 3.07 0.75
N PRO A 101 -8.19 2.35 -0.09
CA PRO A 101 -6.95 2.89 -0.62
C PRO A 101 -7.20 3.83 -1.81
N VAL A 102 -6.33 4.81 -1.99
CA VAL A 102 -6.08 5.43 -3.29
C VAL A 102 -5.25 4.46 -4.12
N VAL A 103 -5.67 4.19 -5.36
CA VAL A 103 -4.97 3.24 -6.23
C VAL A 103 -4.62 3.92 -7.55
N LEU A 104 -3.37 3.81 -7.96
CA LEU A 104 -2.88 4.21 -9.26
C LEU A 104 -2.54 2.96 -10.09
N ARG A 105 -2.89 2.98 -11.37
CA ARG A 105 -2.53 1.95 -12.35
C ARG A 105 -2.03 2.63 -13.62
N CYS A 106 -0.84 2.29 -14.09
CA CYS A 106 -0.24 2.85 -15.30
C CYS A 106 -0.26 1.83 -16.45
N GLY A 107 -0.40 2.32 -17.69
CA GLY A 107 -0.22 1.51 -18.90
C GLY A 107 -1.46 0.74 -19.31
N LEU A 108 -2.63 1.29 -19.00
CA LEU A 108 -3.94 0.73 -19.33
C LEU A 108 -4.31 1.00 -20.79
N ASP A 109 -5.30 0.27 -21.28
CA ASP A 109 -5.98 0.61 -22.53
C ASP A 109 -6.87 1.86 -22.37
N ARG A 110 -7.19 2.51 -23.49
CA ARG A 110 -8.13 3.62 -23.52
C ARG A 110 -9.48 3.19 -22.93
N PRO A 111 -10.07 3.93 -21.97
CA PRO A 111 -11.39 3.62 -21.44
C PRO A 111 -12.45 3.72 -22.55
N ALA A 112 -13.37 2.75 -22.61
CA ALA A 112 -14.34 2.62 -23.71
C ALA A 112 -15.37 3.75 -23.75
N GLU A 113 -15.51 4.49 -22.65
CA GLU A 113 -16.40 5.63 -22.49
C GLU A 113 -15.74 6.95 -22.90
N PHE A 114 -14.42 6.97 -23.09
CA PHE A 114 -13.71 8.17 -23.54
C PHE A 114 -13.92 8.38 -25.05
N VAL A 115 -15.02 9.04 -25.36
CA VAL A 115 -15.48 9.39 -26.72
C VAL A 115 -15.43 10.90 -26.97
N VAL A 116 -15.53 11.32 -28.22
CA VAL A 116 -15.61 12.74 -28.60
C VAL A 116 -16.76 13.41 -27.83
N GLY A 117 -16.46 14.54 -27.18
CA GLY A 117 -17.41 15.26 -26.33
C GLY A 117 -17.41 14.83 -24.86
N SER A 118 -16.58 13.85 -24.47
CA SER A 118 -16.41 13.47 -23.05
C SER A 118 -15.92 14.65 -22.22
N PRO A 119 -16.47 14.86 -21.01
CA PRO A 119 -16.01 15.91 -20.11
C PRO A 119 -14.59 15.58 -19.62
N ILE A 120 -13.73 16.60 -19.62
CA ILE A 120 -12.34 16.51 -19.16
C ILE A 120 -12.12 17.55 -18.07
N GLN A 121 -11.41 17.18 -17.02
CA GLN A 121 -10.94 18.08 -15.97
C GLN A 121 -9.43 18.26 -16.05
N VAL A 122 -8.94 19.49 -15.91
CA VAL A 122 -7.51 19.78 -15.87
C VAL A 122 -7.08 19.96 -14.43
N VAL A 123 -6.08 19.19 -13.99
CA VAL A 123 -5.44 19.31 -12.68
C VAL A 123 -3.94 19.34 -12.92
N ASP A 124 -3.27 20.41 -12.48
CA ASP A 124 -1.82 20.60 -12.60
C ASP A 124 -1.23 20.21 -13.98
N ARG A 125 -1.87 20.72 -15.06
CA ARG A 125 -1.50 20.49 -16.48
C ARG A 125 -1.73 19.06 -17.00
N VAL A 126 -2.39 18.20 -16.23
CA VAL A 126 -2.83 16.87 -16.66
C VAL A 126 -4.33 16.90 -16.96
N GLN A 127 -4.75 16.30 -18.06
CA GLN A 127 -6.15 16.16 -18.44
C GLN A 127 -6.70 14.82 -17.97
N TRP A 128 -7.76 14.87 -17.17
CA TRP A 128 -8.40 13.74 -16.53
C TRP A 128 -9.82 13.53 -17.03
N PHE A 129 -10.14 12.29 -17.39
CA PHE A 129 -11.48 11.82 -17.73
C PHE A 129 -12.02 10.93 -16.61
N GLU A 130 -13.23 11.21 -16.11
CA GLU A 130 -13.87 10.37 -15.09
C GLU A 130 -14.70 9.25 -15.73
N VAL A 131 -14.51 8.01 -15.28
CA VAL A 131 -15.35 6.88 -15.68
C VAL A 131 -16.62 6.87 -14.82
N THR A 132 -17.78 7.00 -15.46
CA THR A 132 -19.09 7.05 -14.80
C THR A 132 -19.41 5.76 -14.03
N ALA A 133 -20.09 5.90 -12.89
CA ALA A 133 -20.34 4.83 -11.91
C ALA A 133 -21.09 3.57 -12.38
N GLY A 134 -21.67 3.56 -13.58
CA GLY A 134 -22.44 2.41 -14.09
C GLY A 134 -21.63 1.16 -14.45
N GLN A 135 -20.29 1.27 -14.55
CA GLN A 135 -19.37 0.16 -14.86
C GLN A 135 -18.47 -0.20 -13.68
N GLN A 136 -18.65 0.47 -12.55
CA GLN A 136 -17.87 0.22 -11.34
C GLN A 136 -18.33 -1.10 -10.72
N SER A 137 -17.39 -2.04 -10.55
CA SER A 137 -17.61 -3.35 -9.93
C SER A 137 -18.20 -3.18 -8.52
N ALA A 138 -18.87 -4.20 -7.97
CA ALA A 138 -19.55 -4.10 -6.66
C ALA A 138 -18.66 -3.63 -5.48
N GLY A 139 -17.32 -3.68 -5.61
CA GLY A 139 -16.35 -3.13 -4.65
C GLY A 139 -15.98 -1.65 -4.84
N GLU A 140 -16.59 -0.96 -5.80
CA GLU A 140 -16.27 0.42 -6.19
C GLU A 140 -17.34 1.46 -5.79
N ALA A 141 -18.36 1.04 -5.05
CA ALA A 141 -19.37 1.95 -4.50
C ALA A 141 -18.72 3.07 -3.68
N GLY A 142 -18.95 4.32 -4.08
CA GLY A 142 -18.37 5.49 -3.43
C GLY A 142 -16.91 5.75 -3.80
N ARG A 143 -16.44 5.29 -4.96
CA ARG A 143 -15.11 5.59 -5.51
C ARG A 143 -15.26 6.26 -6.87
N ALA A 144 -14.34 7.15 -7.21
CA ALA A 144 -14.24 7.77 -8.54
C ALA A 144 -12.94 7.31 -9.22
N THR A 145 -13.03 6.87 -10.47
CA THR A 145 -11.85 6.48 -11.25
C THR A 145 -11.62 7.48 -12.37
N TRP A 146 -10.43 8.06 -12.39
CA TRP A 146 -9.99 9.09 -13.32
C TRP A 146 -8.89 8.55 -14.21
N TYR A 147 -8.94 8.82 -15.51
CA TYR A 147 -7.92 8.44 -16.48
C TYR A 147 -7.21 9.67 -17.00
N THR A 148 -5.88 9.65 -17.05
CA THR A 148 -5.13 10.64 -17.83
C THR A 148 -5.35 10.39 -19.31
N VAL A 149 -5.73 11.42 -20.07
CA VAL A 149 -6.05 11.28 -21.51
C VAL A 149 -5.10 12.01 -22.44
N ASP A 150 -4.16 12.78 -21.88
CA ASP A 150 -3.18 13.59 -22.61
C ASP A 150 -1.75 13.15 -22.30
N ARG A 151 -1.54 11.87 -21.99
CA ARG A 151 -0.23 11.25 -21.72
C ARG A 151 0.00 10.07 -22.69
N PRO A 152 1.27 9.69 -22.98
CA PRO A 152 1.59 8.66 -23.97
C PRO A 152 1.10 7.26 -23.59
N VAL A 153 0.75 7.06 -22.32
CA VAL A 153 0.11 5.85 -21.78
C VAL A 153 -1.05 6.29 -20.87
N TYR A 154 -2.11 5.50 -20.80
CA TYR A 154 -3.23 5.81 -19.91
C TYR A 154 -2.91 5.41 -18.47
N VAL A 155 -3.07 6.35 -17.55
CA VAL A 155 -2.93 6.15 -16.10
C VAL A 155 -4.29 6.31 -15.46
N ALA A 156 -4.76 5.31 -14.72
CA ALA A 156 -5.97 5.40 -13.91
C ALA A 156 -5.63 5.70 -12.45
N LEU A 157 -6.42 6.58 -11.86
CA LEU A 157 -6.42 6.94 -10.46
C LEU A 157 -7.81 6.70 -9.86
N THR A 158 -7.92 5.72 -8.96
CA THR A 158 -9.15 5.45 -8.22
C THR A 158 -9.07 6.09 -6.84
N LEU A 159 -9.98 7.02 -6.57
CA LEU A 159 -10.10 7.79 -5.34
C LEU A 159 -11.32 7.32 -4.53
N PRO A 160 -11.16 7.01 -3.24
CA PRO A 160 -12.29 6.93 -2.30
C PRO A 160 -13.07 8.25 -2.21
N ALA A 161 -14.36 8.16 -1.90
CA ALA A 161 -15.15 9.34 -1.53
C ALA A 161 -14.50 10.05 -0.34
N GLY A 162 -14.46 11.39 -0.41
CA GLY A 162 -13.87 12.21 0.65
C GLY A 162 -12.34 12.25 0.66
N SER A 163 -11.64 11.73 -0.34
CA SER A 163 -10.17 11.86 -0.46
C SER A 163 -9.65 13.30 -0.56
N GLY A 164 -10.53 14.26 -0.87
CA GLY A 164 -10.14 15.64 -1.18
C GLY A 164 -9.33 15.74 -2.48
N PRO A 165 -8.86 16.94 -2.83
CA PRO A 165 -8.15 17.17 -4.09
C PRO A 165 -6.65 16.82 -4.03
N THR A 166 -6.06 16.75 -2.82
CA THR A 166 -4.61 16.60 -2.66
C THR A 166 -4.01 15.38 -3.38
N PRO A 167 -4.60 14.17 -3.33
CA PRO A 167 -4.02 13.02 -4.02
C PRO A 167 -3.95 13.18 -5.53
N ILE A 168 -5.00 13.72 -6.17
CA ILE A 168 -5.00 13.92 -7.63
C ILE A 168 -4.07 15.05 -8.05
N GLN A 169 -3.93 16.11 -7.24
CA GLN A 169 -2.98 17.21 -7.50
C GLN A 169 -1.53 16.71 -7.48
N GLN A 170 -1.11 16.07 -6.39
CA GLN A 170 0.27 15.59 -6.24
C GLN A 170 0.63 14.50 -7.24
N LEU A 171 -0.32 13.64 -7.61
CA LEU A 171 -0.09 12.67 -8.69
C LEU A 171 -0.06 13.35 -10.07
N SER A 172 -0.84 14.40 -10.30
CA SER A 172 -0.78 15.16 -11.53
C SER A 172 0.59 15.82 -11.72
N GLU A 173 1.15 16.41 -10.67
CA GLU A 173 2.53 16.95 -10.69
C GLU A 173 3.58 15.88 -11.04
N ALA A 174 3.49 14.70 -10.42
CA ALA A 174 4.41 13.60 -10.70
C ALA A 174 4.28 13.08 -12.15
N ILE A 175 3.05 13.00 -12.67
CA ILE A 175 2.78 12.60 -14.06
C ILE A 175 3.29 13.66 -15.04
N ASP A 176 3.04 14.94 -14.81
CA ASP A 176 3.54 16.04 -15.64
C ASP A 176 5.08 16.07 -15.69
N HIS A 177 5.75 15.78 -14.58
CA HIS A 177 7.20 15.74 -14.53
C HIS A 177 7.82 14.55 -15.30
N THR A 178 7.10 13.44 -15.40
CA THR A 178 7.64 12.17 -15.93
C THR A 178 7.16 11.83 -17.34
N MET A 179 6.06 12.42 -17.78
CA MET A 179 5.41 12.10 -19.05
C MET A 179 5.04 13.36 -19.79
N ALA A 180 5.56 13.50 -21.01
CA ALA A 180 5.20 14.61 -21.87
C ALA A 180 3.70 14.57 -22.25
N ALA A 181 3.10 15.76 -22.35
CA ALA A 181 1.75 15.87 -22.87
C ALA A 181 1.67 15.48 -24.35
N VAL A 182 0.63 14.76 -24.74
CA VAL A 182 0.33 14.38 -26.13
C VAL A 182 -1.11 14.79 -26.50
N PRO A 183 -1.44 14.95 -27.79
CA PRO A 183 -2.82 15.16 -28.20
C PRO A 183 -3.73 14.02 -27.69
N ILE A 184 -4.92 14.38 -27.21
CA ILE A 184 -5.91 13.40 -26.76
C ILE A 184 -6.45 12.57 -27.93
N ASP A 185 -6.78 11.30 -27.68
CA ASP A 185 -7.29 10.35 -28.68
C ASP A 185 -8.63 9.70 -28.25
N PRO A 186 -9.74 10.48 -28.20
CA PRO A 186 -11.05 9.92 -27.89
C PRO A 186 -11.60 9.09 -29.05
N ALA A 187 -12.37 8.05 -28.73
CA ALA A 187 -13.12 7.30 -29.74
C ALA A 187 -14.25 8.18 -30.36
N PRO A 188 -14.76 7.86 -31.55
CA PRO A 188 -15.90 8.57 -32.14
C PRO A 188 -17.11 8.64 -31.18
N ALA A 189 -17.89 9.71 -31.27
CA ALA A 189 -19.15 9.81 -30.53
C ALA A 189 -20.11 8.67 -30.92
N ARG A 190 -20.86 8.15 -29.94
CA ARG A 190 -21.88 7.12 -30.16
C ARG A 190 -23.18 7.71 -30.67
#